data_AF-A0A925YUX6-F1
#
_entry.id   AF-A0A925YUX6-F1
#
_cell.length_a   1.000
_cell.length_b   1.000
_cell.length_c   1.000
_cell.angle_alpha   90.00
_cell.angle_beta   90.00
_cell.angle_gamma   90.00
#
_symmetry.space_group_name_H-M   'P 1'
#
loop_
_entity.id
_entity.type
_entity.pdbx_description
1 polymer ?
#
loop_
_entity_poly.entity_id
_entity_poly.type
_entity_poly.pdbx_seq_one_letter_code
_entity_poly.pdbx_strand_id
1 'polypeptide(L)'
;QASIHLHRDDWTATLASADEALRLDPEDTTAANLRAMALVRLGRKDEAVHTVSQNLSRDPNDAFSHANQGWNALHHNDPRLAQEHFREALRLDASLDYARQGLLEALKARNPVYRVMLAYFLWMGRMSGKIQWAFALGVMFGNRVIRTLSAANPNLAWVFVPLQVLFYAFIYLSWTATPMFNFTLLFDPFGRHVLTRRERIGALVFGISFLLALGALSWWLCGGRFGRMMTIVFAYLSALVASTVATTGWRLLVLASTTLVLAGIGIASIALLFARNPEGISLFMLFLLGSLGAAIATFFIKEK
;
A
#
# COMPACT_ATOMS: atom_id res chain seq x y z
N GLN A 1 -27.14 11.14 9.54
CA GLN A 1 -27.20 10.58 8.17
C GLN A 1 -25.85 10.67 7.46
N ALA A 2 -25.04 11.73 7.65
CA ALA A 2 -23.67 11.82 7.12
C ALA A 2 -22.74 10.63 7.48
N SER A 3 -22.82 10.13 8.73
CA SER A 3 -22.06 8.94 9.17
C SER A 3 -22.47 7.64 8.46
N ILE A 4 -23.67 7.57 7.88
CA ILE A 4 -24.18 6.38 7.18
C ILE A 4 -23.65 6.33 5.74
N HIS A 5 -23.36 7.48 5.12
CA HIS A 5 -22.80 7.55 3.75
C HIS A 5 -21.28 7.31 3.68
N LEU A 6 -20.55 7.48 4.78
CA LEU A 6 -19.14 7.10 4.91
C LEU A 6 -18.87 5.63 4.52
N HIS A 7 -19.87 4.77 4.64
CA HIS A 7 -19.78 3.35 4.30
C HIS A 7 -19.93 3.01 2.81
N ARG A 8 -20.22 3.98 1.92
CA ARG A 8 -20.47 3.71 0.49
C ARG A 8 -19.53 4.40 -0.50
N ASP A 9 -18.44 5.00 -0.06
CA ASP A 9 -17.52 5.78 -0.92
C ASP A 9 -18.22 6.89 -1.76
N ASP A 10 -19.45 7.27 -1.39
CA ASP A 10 -20.18 8.36 -2.04
C ASP A 10 -19.78 9.69 -1.40
N TRP A 11 -18.56 10.12 -1.70
CA TRP A 11 -17.97 11.36 -1.19
C TRP A 11 -18.78 12.59 -1.60
N THR A 12 -19.52 12.53 -2.71
CA THR A 12 -20.47 13.57 -3.12
C THR A 12 -21.65 13.69 -2.16
N ALA A 13 -22.28 12.59 -1.78
CA ALA A 13 -23.36 12.59 -0.79
C ALA A 13 -22.86 12.95 0.62
N THR A 14 -21.65 12.49 0.99
CA THR A 14 -21.01 12.89 2.25
C THR A 14 -20.80 14.40 2.30
N LEU A 15 -20.28 14.99 1.21
CA LEU A 15 -20.09 16.44 1.12
C LEU A 15 -21.42 17.18 1.25
N ALA A 16 -22.45 16.78 0.50
CA ALA A 16 -23.77 17.42 0.57
C ALA A 16 -24.39 17.34 1.98
N SER A 17 -24.24 16.20 2.65
CA SER A 17 -24.72 16.02 4.03
C SER A 17 -23.96 16.89 5.03
N ALA A 18 -22.64 17.04 4.84
CA ALA A 18 -21.81 17.88 5.67
C ALA A 18 -22.11 19.37 5.44
N ASP A 19 -22.32 19.79 4.19
CA ASP A 19 -22.74 21.15 3.85
C ASP A 19 -24.11 21.50 4.47
N GLU A 20 -25.07 20.56 4.45
CA GLU A 20 -26.38 20.77 5.07
C GLU A 20 -26.29 20.87 6.60
N ALA A 21 -25.47 20.02 7.23
CA ALA A 21 -25.22 20.10 8.67
C ALA A 21 -24.62 21.46 9.05
N LEU A 22 -23.66 21.97 8.28
CA LEU A 22 -23.07 23.29 8.48
C LEU A 22 -24.01 24.46 8.18
N ARG A 23 -25.05 24.26 7.36
CA ARG A 23 -26.11 25.26 7.19
C ARG A 23 -27.00 25.37 8.42
N LEU A 24 -27.25 24.25 9.10
CA LEU A 24 -28.07 24.20 10.31
C LEU A 24 -27.27 24.66 11.53
N ASP A 25 -26.02 24.22 11.64
CA ASP A 25 -25.08 24.62 12.67
C ASP A 25 -23.71 24.95 12.05
N PRO A 26 -23.43 26.24 11.78
CA PRO A 26 -22.15 26.67 11.21
C PRO A 26 -20.92 26.37 12.07
N GLU A 27 -21.11 26.01 13.34
CA GLU A 27 -20.04 25.74 14.30
C GLU A 27 -19.87 24.23 14.59
N ASP A 28 -20.60 23.35 13.90
CA ASP A 28 -20.41 21.90 14.01
C ASP A 28 -19.05 21.47 13.44
N THR A 29 -18.08 21.30 14.35
CA THR A 29 -16.71 20.85 14.03
C THR A 29 -16.68 19.46 13.39
N THR A 30 -17.62 18.58 13.74
CA THR A 30 -17.72 17.24 13.16
C THR A 30 -18.16 17.34 11.70
N ALA A 31 -19.18 18.15 11.40
CA ALA A 31 -19.62 18.40 10.04
C ALA A 31 -18.53 19.08 9.19
N ALA A 32 -17.82 20.06 9.75
CA ALA A 32 -16.71 20.72 9.07
C ALA A 32 -15.54 19.77 8.77
N ASN A 33 -15.22 18.86 9.69
CA ASN A 33 -14.21 17.83 9.47
C ASN A 33 -14.65 16.81 8.40
N LEU A 34 -15.92 16.39 8.39
CA LEU A 34 -16.47 15.52 7.34
C LEU A 34 -16.45 16.19 5.97
N ARG A 35 -16.77 17.49 5.91
CA ARG A 35 -16.67 18.32 4.71
C ARG A 35 -15.24 18.33 4.17
N ALA A 36 -14.25 18.63 5.02
CA ALA A 36 -12.84 18.65 4.63
C ALA A 36 -12.39 17.30 4.06
N MET A 37 -12.71 16.19 4.73
CA MET A 37 -12.39 14.84 4.25
C MET A 37 -13.03 14.54 2.89
N ALA A 38 -14.30 14.90 2.70
CA ALA A 38 -15.01 14.68 1.44
C ALA A 38 -14.40 15.51 0.31
N LEU A 39 -14.08 16.78 0.55
CA LEU A 39 -13.43 17.67 -0.42
C LEU A 39 -12.06 17.12 -0.88
N VAL A 40 -11.25 16.59 0.04
CA VAL A 40 -9.98 15.92 -0.30
C VAL A 40 -10.20 14.74 -1.24
N ARG A 41 -11.17 13.87 -0.93
CA ARG A 41 -11.47 12.67 -1.71
C ARG A 41 -12.03 13.00 -3.09
N LEU A 42 -12.79 14.09 -3.20
CA LEU A 42 -13.29 14.63 -4.46
C LEU A 42 -12.22 15.43 -5.24
N GLY A 43 -11.03 15.64 -4.68
CA GLY A 43 -9.96 16.39 -5.32
C GLY A 43 -10.11 17.92 -5.26
N ARG A 44 -11.08 18.43 -4.50
CA ARG A 44 -11.34 19.86 -4.26
C ARG A 44 -10.44 20.40 -3.15
N LYS A 45 -9.12 20.39 -3.42
CA LYS A 45 -8.07 20.60 -2.40
C LYS A 45 -8.11 21.99 -1.77
N ASP A 46 -8.28 23.04 -2.57
CA ASP A 46 -8.24 24.43 -2.07
C ASP A 46 -9.38 24.69 -1.08
N GLU A 47 -10.57 24.16 -1.40
CA GLU A 47 -11.72 24.24 -0.50
C GLU A 47 -11.54 23.42 0.76
N ALA A 48 -10.89 22.26 0.67
CA ALA A 48 -10.55 21.46 1.84
C ALA A 48 -9.59 22.22 2.77
N VAL A 49 -8.54 22.82 2.21
CA VAL A 49 -7.58 23.64 2.97
C VAL A 49 -8.28 24.83 3.62
N HIS A 50 -9.15 25.53 2.88
CA HIS A 50 -9.92 26.64 3.43
C HIS A 50 -10.80 26.19 4.61
N THR A 51 -11.55 25.09 4.45
CA THR A 51 -12.39 24.51 5.53
C THR A 51 -11.59 24.23 6.78
N VAL A 52 -10.46 23.52 6.62
CA VAL A 52 -9.61 23.14 7.76
C VAL A 52 -8.98 24.37 8.42
N SER A 53 -8.56 25.37 7.63
CA SER A 53 -8.00 26.61 8.15
C SER A 53 -9.01 27.43 8.97
N GLN A 54 -10.28 27.44 8.55
CA GLN A 54 -11.35 28.09 9.29
C GLN A 54 -11.61 27.36 10.61
N ASN A 55 -11.65 26.02 10.59
CA ASN A 55 -11.80 25.22 11.80
C ASN A 55 -10.68 25.49 12.80
N LEU A 56 -9.42 25.42 12.36
CA LEU A 56 -8.26 25.68 13.22
C LEU A 56 -8.20 27.12 13.74
N SER A 57 -8.77 28.08 13.01
CA SER A 57 -8.86 29.47 13.47
C SER A 57 -9.89 29.63 14.60
N ARG A 58 -10.94 28.79 14.60
CA ARG A 58 -11.99 28.79 15.62
C ARG A 58 -11.63 27.95 16.83
N ASP A 59 -11.16 26.73 16.58
CA ASP A 59 -10.64 25.81 17.59
C ASP A 59 -9.23 25.34 17.21
N PRO A 60 -8.18 26.03 17.71
CA PRO A 60 -6.80 25.64 17.50
C PRO A 60 -6.42 24.31 18.15
N ASN A 61 -7.27 23.72 19.00
CA ASN A 61 -7.00 22.46 19.71
C ASN A 61 -7.83 21.29 19.16
N ASP A 62 -8.49 21.44 18.01
CA ASP A 62 -9.19 20.32 17.38
C ASP A 62 -8.20 19.33 16.72
N ALA A 63 -8.04 18.17 17.36
CA ALA A 63 -7.16 17.10 16.89
C ALA A 63 -7.51 16.63 15.46
N PHE A 64 -8.80 16.57 15.11
CA PHE A 64 -9.22 16.12 13.77
C PHE A 64 -8.89 17.15 12.69
N SER A 65 -9.07 18.44 12.96
CA SER A 65 -8.66 19.51 12.03
C SER A 65 -7.15 19.51 11.81
N HIS A 66 -6.35 19.31 12.85
CA HIS A 66 -4.90 19.09 12.69
C HIS A 66 -4.62 17.86 11.81
N ALA A 67 -5.28 16.73 12.03
CA ALA A 67 -5.10 15.55 11.19
C ALA A 67 -5.48 15.81 9.72
N ASN A 68 -6.60 16.49 9.47
CA ASN A 68 -7.04 16.87 8.13
C ASN A 68 -6.02 17.78 7.43
N GLN A 69 -5.42 18.72 8.15
CA GLN A 69 -4.36 19.57 7.61
C GLN A 69 -3.10 18.76 7.27
N GLY A 70 -2.75 17.78 8.08
CA GLY A 70 -1.67 16.86 7.80
C GLY A 70 -1.87 16.08 6.49
N TRP A 71 -3.08 15.58 6.26
CA TRP A 71 -3.43 14.90 5.00
C TRP A 71 -3.41 15.85 3.80
N ASN A 72 -3.93 17.07 3.97
CA ASN A 72 -3.83 18.12 2.94
C ASN A 72 -2.36 18.39 2.56
N ALA A 73 -1.47 18.52 3.54
CA ALA A 73 -0.04 18.72 3.28
C ALA A 73 0.59 17.53 2.52
N LEU A 74 0.24 16.28 2.86
CA LEU A 74 0.67 15.10 2.07
C LEU A 74 0.18 15.16 0.62
N HIS A 75 -1.07 15.58 0.39
CA HIS A 75 -1.61 15.76 -0.96
C HIS A 75 -0.94 16.89 -1.76
N HIS A 76 -0.27 17.82 -1.08
CA HIS A 76 0.56 18.87 -1.66
C HIS A 76 2.05 18.51 -1.68
N ASN A 77 2.38 17.24 -1.40
CA ASN A 77 3.75 16.74 -1.40
C ASN A 77 4.67 17.42 -0.36
N ASP A 78 4.09 17.91 0.73
CA ASP A 78 4.81 18.47 1.87
C ASP A 78 4.72 17.54 3.10
N PRO A 79 5.57 16.49 3.17
CA PRO A 79 5.55 15.57 4.29
C PRO A 79 6.11 16.17 5.58
N ARG A 80 6.81 17.32 5.53
CA ARG A 80 7.35 17.97 6.74
C ARG A 80 6.23 18.67 7.48
N LEU A 81 5.49 19.54 6.79
CA LEU A 81 4.32 20.20 7.34
C LEU A 81 3.27 19.17 7.79
N ALA A 82 3.11 18.08 7.04
CA ALA A 82 2.22 16.99 7.42
C ALA A 82 2.59 16.38 8.80
N GLN A 83 3.87 16.12 9.04
CA GLN A 83 4.34 15.56 10.32
C GLN A 83 4.07 16.49 11.49
N GLU A 84 4.23 17.80 11.31
CA GLU A 84 3.95 18.80 12.35
C GLU A 84 2.49 18.74 12.77
N HIS A 85 1.57 18.81 11.81
CA HIS A 85 0.14 18.74 12.10
C HIS A 85 -0.30 17.38 12.68
N PHE A 86 0.23 16.26 12.18
CA PHE A 86 -0.11 14.96 12.75
C PHE A 86 0.43 14.76 14.17
N ARG A 87 1.61 15.31 14.48
CA ARG A 87 2.14 15.28 15.85
C ARG A 87 1.27 16.11 16.79
N GLU A 88 0.81 17.26 16.33
CA GLU A 88 -0.09 18.09 17.14
C GLU A 88 -1.44 17.42 17.37
N ALA A 89 -2.01 16.81 16.32
CA ALA A 89 -3.21 15.98 16.45
C ALA A 89 -3.05 14.86 17.49
N LEU A 90 -1.90 14.17 17.49
CA LEU A 90 -1.60 13.10 18.46
C LEU A 90 -1.20 13.61 19.85
N ARG A 91 -0.77 14.87 19.97
CA ARG A 91 -0.55 15.54 21.27
C ARG A 91 -1.89 15.84 21.93
N LEU A 92 -2.88 16.29 21.14
CA LEU A 92 -4.24 16.60 21.56
C LEU A 92 -5.06 15.33 21.83
N ASP A 93 -5.00 14.35 20.94
CA ASP A 93 -5.62 13.03 21.10
C ASP A 93 -4.65 11.92 20.65
N ALA A 94 -4.00 11.30 21.63
CA ALA A 94 -3.07 10.19 21.38
C ALA A 94 -3.74 8.91 20.84
N SER A 95 -5.06 8.79 20.97
CA SER A 95 -5.84 7.64 20.50
C SER A 95 -6.34 7.80 19.06
N LEU A 96 -6.07 8.94 18.42
CA LEU A 96 -6.55 9.24 17.08
C LEU A 96 -5.80 8.44 16.01
N ASP A 97 -6.33 7.25 15.70
CA ASP A 97 -5.82 6.33 14.67
C ASP A 97 -5.60 7.00 13.30
N TYR A 98 -6.49 7.92 12.92
CA TYR A 98 -6.42 8.67 11.67
C TYR A 98 -5.16 9.54 11.57
N ALA A 99 -4.79 10.22 12.67
CA ALA A 99 -3.57 11.01 12.76
C ALA A 99 -2.32 10.12 12.86
N ARG A 100 -2.40 8.99 13.58
CA ARG A 100 -1.29 8.02 13.67
C ARG A 100 -0.94 7.45 12.30
N GLN A 101 -1.95 7.05 11.53
CA GLN A 101 -1.75 6.56 10.16
C GLN A 101 -1.15 7.66 9.26
N GLY A 102 -1.69 8.88 9.34
CA GLY A 102 -1.15 10.01 8.60
C GLY A 102 0.31 10.32 8.94
N LEU A 103 0.67 10.29 10.23
CA LEU A 103 2.06 10.45 10.66
C LEU A 103 2.96 9.36 10.11
N LEU A 104 2.48 8.11 10.12
CA LEU A 104 3.21 6.97 9.56
C LEU A 104 3.49 7.19 8.06
N GLU A 105 2.47 7.58 7.29
CA GLU A 105 2.60 7.91 5.87
C GLU A 105 3.58 9.07 5.62
N ALA A 106 3.52 10.12 6.45
CA ALA A 106 4.41 11.26 6.36
C ALA A 106 5.86 10.93 6.72
N LEU A 107 6.10 10.03 7.67
CA LEU A 107 7.42 9.52 8.00
C LEU A 107 7.99 8.68 6.85
N LYS A 108 7.20 7.79 6.26
CA LYS A 108 7.61 7.02 5.08
C LYS A 108 7.94 7.94 3.89
N ALA A 109 7.19 9.03 3.70
CA ALA A 109 7.38 10.00 2.62
C ALA A 109 8.66 10.86 2.74
N ARG A 110 9.43 10.71 3.83
CA ARG A 110 10.82 11.19 3.89
C ARG A 110 11.68 10.50 2.83
N ASN A 111 11.38 9.23 2.51
CA ASN A 111 12.04 8.51 1.44
C ASN A 111 11.48 8.98 0.07
N PRO A 112 12.33 9.43 -0.88
CA PRO A 112 11.89 9.91 -2.18
C PRO A 112 11.15 8.83 -3.00
N VAL A 113 11.54 7.55 -2.85
CA VAL A 113 10.88 6.44 -3.54
C VAL A 113 9.45 6.27 -3.02
N TYR A 114 9.25 6.33 -1.70
CA TYR A 114 7.90 6.28 -1.14
C TYR A 114 7.07 7.47 -1.57
N ARG A 115 7.67 8.66 -1.62
CA ARG A 115 6.98 9.89 -1.98
C ARG A 115 6.35 9.80 -3.37
N VAL A 116 7.12 9.33 -4.37
CA VAL A 116 6.61 9.12 -5.73
C VAL A 116 5.49 8.08 -5.73
N MET A 117 5.67 6.99 -4.99
CA MET A 117 4.68 5.92 -4.93
C MET A 117 3.39 6.31 -4.19
N LEU A 118 3.50 7.08 -3.11
CA LEU A 118 2.38 7.65 -2.38
C LEU A 118 1.59 8.62 -3.26
N ALA A 119 2.28 9.53 -3.97
CA ALA A 119 1.64 10.43 -4.92
C ALA A 119 0.86 9.65 -6.00
N TYR A 120 1.44 8.57 -6.52
CA TYR A 120 0.78 7.65 -7.44
C TYR A 120 -0.45 6.98 -6.81
N PHE A 121 -0.36 6.41 -5.60
CA PHE A 121 -1.51 5.77 -4.94
C PHE A 121 -2.64 6.75 -4.65
N LEU A 122 -2.33 7.96 -4.16
CA LEU A 122 -3.32 9.01 -3.91
C LEU A 122 -3.95 9.53 -5.21
N TRP A 123 -3.20 9.54 -6.31
CA TRP A 123 -3.76 9.86 -7.62
C TRP A 123 -4.67 8.73 -8.12
N MET A 124 -4.23 7.48 -8.05
CA MET A 124 -4.98 6.31 -8.51
C MET A 124 -6.27 6.08 -7.71
N GLY A 125 -6.23 6.31 -6.40
CA GLY A 125 -7.40 6.21 -5.53
C GLY A 125 -8.51 7.24 -5.82
N ARG A 126 -8.19 8.33 -6.53
CA ARG A 126 -9.18 9.33 -6.98
C ARG A 126 -9.75 9.04 -8.36
N MET A 127 -9.13 8.14 -9.12
CA MET A 127 -9.59 7.81 -10.47
C MET A 127 -10.85 6.95 -10.41
N SER A 128 -11.72 7.10 -11.41
CA SER A 128 -12.88 6.22 -11.55
C SER A 128 -12.43 4.76 -11.76
N GLY A 129 -13.27 3.81 -11.34
CA GLY A 129 -12.98 2.38 -11.51
C GLY A 129 -12.65 1.99 -12.96
N LYS A 130 -13.24 2.66 -13.96
CA LYS A 130 -12.92 2.43 -15.39
C LYS A 130 -11.46 2.76 -15.71
N ILE A 131 -10.93 3.86 -15.18
CA ILE A 131 -9.54 4.27 -15.39
C ILE A 131 -8.59 3.33 -14.63
N GLN A 132 -8.96 2.93 -13.40
CA GLN A 132 -8.19 1.95 -12.63
C GLN A 132 -8.07 0.62 -13.40
N TRP A 133 -9.18 0.13 -13.97
CA TRP A 133 -9.19 -1.06 -14.83
C TRP A 133 -8.41 -0.89 -16.13
N ALA A 134 -8.55 0.26 -16.82
CA ALA A 134 -7.78 0.56 -18.02
C ALA A 134 -6.28 0.59 -17.74
N PHE A 135 -5.86 1.13 -16.59
CA PHE A 135 -4.47 1.11 -16.16
C PHE A 135 -3.97 -0.32 -15.87
N ALA A 136 -4.75 -1.12 -15.16
CA ALA A 136 -4.41 -2.52 -14.90
C ALA A 136 -4.23 -3.33 -16.21
N LEU A 137 -5.14 -3.14 -17.17
CA LEU A 137 -4.99 -3.70 -18.52
C LEU A 137 -3.74 -3.16 -19.22
N GLY A 138 -3.48 -1.85 -19.12
CA GLY A 138 -2.28 -1.21 -19.66
C GLY A 138 -1.00 -1.83 -19.12
N VAL A 139 -0.93 -2.14 -17.83
CA VAL A 139 0.19 -2.87 -17.21
C VAL A 139 0.33 -4.28 -17.81
N MET A 140 -0.76 -5.02 -17.98
CA MET A 140 -0.73 -6.35 -18.60
C MET A 140 -0.23 -6.34 -20.05
N PHE A 141 -0.73 -5.39 -20.86
CA PHE A 141 -0.31 -5.24 -22.25
C PHE A 141 1.09 -4.64 -22.38
N GLY A 142 1.47 -3.73 -21.49
CA GLY A 142 2.79 -3.10 -21.46
C GLY A 142 3.91 -4.13 -21.33
N ASN A 143 3.75 -5.14 -20.47
CA ASN A 143 4.72 -6.25 -20.37
C ASN A 143 4.85 -7.02 -21.69
N ARG A 144 3.74 -7.27 -22.40
CA ARG A 144 3.78 -7.93 -23.72
C ARG A 144 4.52 -7.06 -24.73
N VAL A 145 4.20 -5.76 -24.79
CA VAL A 145 4.84 -4.82 -25.71
C VAL A 145 6.34 -4.73 -25.47
N ILE A 146 6.80 -4.55 -24.22
CA ILE A 146 8.23 -4.50 -23.88
C ILE A 146 8.94 -5.80 -24.30
N ARG A 147 8.33 -6.96 -24.03
CA ARG A 147 8.91 -8.25 -24.44
C ARG A 147 8.98 -8.43 -25.95
N THR A 148 7.93 -8.05 -26.68
CA THR A 148 7.90 -8.15 -28.15
C THR A 148 8.91 -7.20 -28.78
N LEU A 149 9.00 -5.96 -28.31
CA LEU A 149 9.97 -4.97 -28.79
C LEU A 149 11.42 -5.40 -28.49
N SER A 150 11.66 -5.96 -27.30
CA SER A 150 12.97 -6.50 -26.92
C SER A 150 13.38 -7.71 -27.77
N ALA A 151 12.43 -8.58 -28.14
CA ALA A 151 12.69 -9.72 -29.01
C ALA A 151 12.93 -9.29 -30.46
N ALA A 152 12.22 -8.27 -30.93
CA ALA A 152 12.38 -7.71 -32.27
C ALA A 152 13.69 -6.92 -32.44
N ASN A 153 14.23 -6.35 -31.36
CA ASN A 153 15.44 -5.53 -31.38
C ASN A 153 16.47 -5.97 -30.31
N PRO A 154 17.16 -7.10 -30.51
CA PRO A 154 18.16 -7.59 -29.54
C PRO A 154 19.28 -6.59 -29.23
N ASN A 155 19.64 -5.75 -30.21
CA ASN A 155 20.67 -4.72 -30.06
C ASN A 155 20.31 -3.64 -29.02
N LEU A 156 19.03 -3.48 -28.70
CA LEU A 156 18.52 -2.53 -27.71
C LEU A 156 18.20 -3.22 -26.37
N ALA A 157 18.64 -4.45 -26.15
CA ALA A 157 18.39 -5.18 -24.90
C ALA A 157 18.89 -4.41 -23.66
N TRP A 158 19.97 -3.63 -23.79
CA TRP A 158 20.48 -2.78 -22.71
C TRP A 158 19.50 -1.67 -22.28
N VAL A 159 18.52 -1.30 -23.12
CA VAL A 159 17.43 -0.39 -22.77
C VAL A 159 16.23 -1.16 -22.22
N PHE A 160 15.82 -2.22 -22.93
CA PHE A 160 14.61 -2.96 -22.59
C PHE A 160 14.73 -3.75 -21.28
N VAL A 161 15.91 -4.28 -20.96
CA VAL A 161 16.13 -5.05 -19.73
C VAL A 161 15.99 -4.16 -18.49
N PRO A 162 16.68 -3.00 -18.35
CA PRO A 162 16.44 -2.09 -17.24
C PRO A 162 14.99 -1.60 -17.17
N LEU A 163 14.37 -1.30 -18.31
CA LEU A 163 12.95 -0.90 -18.35
C LEU A 163 12.04 -1.99 -17.80
N GLN A 164 12.29 -3.25 -18.16
CA GLN A 164 11.53 -4.39 -17.67
C GLN A 164 11.77 -4.66 -16.18
N VAL A 165 13.00 -4.48 -15.69
CA VAL A 165 13.32 -4.53 -14.27
C VAL A 165 12.56 -3.45 -13.49
N LEU A 166 12.56 -2.21 -13.98
CA LEU A 166 11.79 -1.11 -13.39
C LEU A 166 10.29 -1.39 -13.38
N PHE A 167 9.76 -1.97 -14.46
CA PHE A 167 8.36 -2.38 -14.55
C PHE A 167 7.98 -3.43 -13.49
N TYR A 168 8.78 -4.50 -13.34
CA TYR A 168 8.51 -5.52 -12.31
C TYR A 168 8.75 -5.00 -10.90
N ALA A 169 9.77 -4.14 -10.70
CA ALA A 169 10.02 -3.48 -9.42
C ALA A 169 8.82 -2.61 -9.02
N PHE A 170 8.22 -1.87 -9.96
CA PHE A 170 7.03 -1.08 -9.72
C PHE A 170 5.82 -1.94 -9.30
N ILE A 171 5.57 -3.07 -9.99
CA ILE A 171 4.50 -4.00 -9.61
C ILE A 171 4.74 -4.57 -8.20
N TYR A 172 5.95 -5.03 -7.95
CA TYR A 172 6.32 -5.58 -6.65
C TYR A 172 6.14 -4.55 -5.53
N LEU A 173 6.66 -3.34 -5.74
CA LEU A 173 6.51 -2.21 -4.81
C LEU A 173 5.03 -1.85 -4.61
N SER A 174 4.20 -1.92 -5.65
CA SER A 174 2.77 -1.64 -5.53
C SER A 174 2.06 -2.57 -4.53
N TRP A 175 2.53 -3.82 -4.40
CA TRP A 175 1.94 -4.81 -3.50
C TRP A 175 2.59 -4.84 -2.12
N THR A 176 3.85 -4.42 -2.04
CA THR A 176 4.69 -4.55 -0.85
C THR A 176 5.06 -3.22 -0.20
N ALA A 177 4.61 -2.08 -0.74
CA ALA A 177 4.93 -0.75 -0.25
C ALA A 177 4.75 -0.63 1.27
N THR A 178 3.55 -0.93 1.77
CA THR A 178 3.23 -0.76 3.19
C THR A 178 4.16 -1.54 4.11
N PRO A 179 4.29 -2.88 4.01
CA PRO A 179 5.21 -3.61 4.89
C PRO A 179 6.68 -3.31 4.61
N MET A 180 7.06 -2.99 3.37
CA MET A 180 8.45 -2.63 3.05
C MET A 180 8.85 -1.34 3.75
N PHE A 181 8.03 -0.30 3.68
CA PHE A 181 8.35 0.96 4.36
C PHE A 181 8.12 0.88 5.87
N ASN A 182 7.17 0.07 6.35
CA ASN A 182 7.09 -0.25 7.77
C ASN A 182 8.37 -0.94 8.26
N PHE A 183 8.95 -1.84 7.47
CA PHE A 183 10.25 -2.47 7.78
C PHE A 183 11.37 -1.44 7.84
N THR A 184 11.44 -0.50 6.90
CA THR A 184 12.42 0.59 6.99
C THR A 184 12.25 1.45 8.25
N LEU A 185 11.00 1.69 8.67
CA LEU A 185 10.70 2.45 9.88
C LEU A 185 11.04 1.72 11.18
N LEU A 186 11.23 0.40 11.17
CA LEU A 186 11.73 -0.33 12.34
C LEU A 186 13.14 0.14 12.76
N PHE A 187 13.93 0.62 11.80
CA PHE A 187 15.28 1.13 12.02
C PHE A 187 15.31 2.64 12.29
N ASP A 188 14.19 3.35 12.11
CA ASP A 188 14.08 4.76 12.45
C ASP A 188 13.77 4.92 13.97
N PRO A 189 14.51 5.78 14.70
CA PRO A 189 14.30 5.98 16.14
C PRO A 189 12.88 6.35 16.53
N PHE A 190 12.18 7.12 15.69
CA PHE A 190 10.82 7.58 15.93
C PHE A 190 9.80 6.63 15.28
N GLY A 191 10.06 6.19 14.04
CA GLY A 191 9.17 5.33 13.26
C GLY A 191 8.76 4.05 13.97
N ARG A 192 9.68 3.43 14.73
CA ARG A 192 9.39 2.18 15.44
C ARG A 192 8.30 2.30 16.51
N HIS A 193 8.09 3.49 17.09
CA HIS A 193 7.10 3.70 18.16
C HIS A 193 5.70 4.01 17.62
N VAL A 194 5.61 4.52 16.40
CA VAL A 194 4.33 4.80 15.72
C VAL A 194 3.68 3.50 15.23
N LEU A 195 4.49 2.49 14.90
CA LEU A 195 4.00 1.19 14.44
C LEU A 195 3.28 0.42 15.55
N THR A 196 2.09 -0.07 15.23
CA THR A 196 1.36 -1.02 16.09
C THR A 196 2.11 -2.35 16.19
N ARG A 197 1.80 -3.17 17.21
CA ARG A 197 2.38 -4.51 17.39
C ARG A 197 2.23 -5.37 16.12
N ARG A 198 1.07 -5.26 15.48
CA ARG A 198 0.75 -6.01 14.26
C ARG A 198 1.56 -5.56 13.05
N GLU A 199 1.66 -4.26 12.83
CA GLU A 199 2.47 -3.70 11.74
C GLU A 199 3.95 -4.02 11.92
N ARG A 200 4.43 -4.05 13.17
CA ARG A 200 5.80 -4.48 13.50
C ARG A 200 6.03 -5.95 13.16
N ILE A 201 5.12 -6.85 13.54
CA ILE A 201 5.22 -8.28 13.18
C ILE A 201 5.19 -8.42 11.65
N GLY A 202 4.27 -7.74 10.98
CA GLY A 202 4.16 -7.75 9.52
C GLY A 202 5.43 -7.29 8.81
N ALA A 203 6.00 -6.19 9.28
CA ALA A 203 7.25 -5.64 8.78
C ALA A 203 8.44 -6.60 8.99
N LEU A 204 8.52 -7.26 10.15
CA LEU A 204 9.57 -8.26 10.42
C LEU A 204 9.45 -9.48 9.53
N VAL A 205 8.24 -10.06 9.40
CA VAL A 205 8.01 -11.22 8.54
C VAL A 205 8.30 -10.86 7.08
N PHE A 206 7.85 -9.68 6.62
CA PHE A 206 8.20 -9.16 5.31
C PHE A 206 9.72 -9.05 5.13
N GLY A 207 10.42 -8.43 6.08
CA GLY A 207 11.87 -8.26 6.03
C GLY A 207 12.62 -9.59 5.92
N ILE A 208 12.21 -10.61 6.68
CA ILE A 208 12.80 -11.96 6.60
C ILE A 208 12.58 -12.56 5.22
N SER A 209 11.34 -12.57 4.72
CA SER A 209 11.04 -13.13 3.39
C SER A 209 11.75 -12.36 2.26
N PHE A 210 11.84 -11.03 2.39
CA PHE A 210 12.53 -10.18 1.41
C PHE A 210 14.04 -10.44 1.38
N LEU A 211 14.69 -10.56 2.55
CA LEU A 211 16.11 -10.89 2.63
C LEU A 211 16.41 -12.31 2.09
N LEU A 212 15.53 -13.28 2.34
CA LEU A 212 15.64 -14.61 1.73
C LEU A 212 15.52 -14.54 0.19
N ALA A 213 14.62 -13.70 -0.33
CA ALA A 213 14.50 -13.48 -1.77
C ALA A 213 15.77 -12.85 -2.38
N LEU A 214 16.37 -11.87 -1.70
CA LEU A 214 17.64 -11.26 -2.11
C LEU A 214 18.82 -12.24 -2.04
N GLY A 215 18.88 -13.07 -0.99
CA GLY A 215 19.87 -14.14 -0.88
C GLY A 215 19.74 -15.16 -2.02
N ALA A 216 18.52 -15.59 -2.33
CA ALA A 216 18.24 -16.49 -3.45
C ALA A 216 18.58 -15.84 -4.81
N LEU A 217 18.31 -14.55 -4.98
CA LEU A 217 18.67 -13.79 -6.18
C LEU A 217 20.18 -13.72 -6.36
N SER A 218 20.91 -13.40 -5.29
CA SER A 218 22.38 -13.35 -5.30
C SER A 218 22.97 -14.72 -5.65
N TRP A 219 22.43 -15.79 -5.05
CA TRP A 219 22.80 -17.17 -5.38
C TRP A 219 22.53 -17.53 -6.85
N TRP A 220 21.39 -17.09 -7.40
CA TRP A 220 21.07 -17.28 -8.81
C TRP A 220 22.10 -16.61 -9.73
N LEU A 221 22.45 -15.36 -9.44
CA LEU A 221 23.44 -14.60 -10.20
C LEU A 221 24.84 -15.24 -10.15
N CYS A 222 25.16 -15.95 -9.07
CA CYS A 222 26.39 -16.75 -8.93
C CYS A 222 26.32 -18.14 -9.60
N GLY A 223 25.30 -18.43 -10.41
CA GLY A 223 25.16 -19.70 -11.15
C GLY A 223 24.33 -20.78 -10.43
N GLY A 224 23.62 -20.42 -9.36
CA GLY A 224 22.76 -21.34 -8.63
C GLY A 224 21.58 -21.87 -9.46
N ARG A 225 21.55 -23.19 -9.71
CA ARG A 225 20.52 -23.85 -10.56
C ARG A 225 19.08 -23.54 -10.19
N PHE A 226 18.75 -23.51 -8.89
CA PHE A 226 17.39 -23.27 -8.40
C PHE A 226 17.17 -21.84 -7.89
N GLY A 227 18.17 -20.96 -7.98
CA GLY A 227 18.11 -19.63 -7.39
C GLY A 227 16.92 -18.80 -7.91
N ARG A 228 16.65 -18.85 -9.22
CA ARG A 228 15.50 -18.16 -9.85
C ARG A 228 14.16 -18.55 -9.22
N MET A 229 13.93 -19.85 -8.99
CA MET A 229 12.67 -20.34 -8.42
C MET A 229 12.54 -19.92 -6.96
N MET A 230 13.62 -20.02 -6.19
CA MET A 230 13.64 -19.59 -4.79
C MET A 230 13.37 -18.08 -4.65
N THR A 231 13.96 -17.25 -5.52
CA THR A 231 13.67 -15.80 -5.55
C THR A 231 12.18 -15.55 -5.77
N ILE A 232 11.56 -16.26 -6.73
CA ILE A 232 10.13 -16.11 -7.02
C ILE A 232 9.28 -16.52 -5.82
N VAL A 233 9.57 -17.67 -5.19
CA VAL A 233 8.84 -18.15 -4.01
C VAL A 233 8.92 -17.13 -2.87
N PHE A 234 10.12 -16.71 -2.48
CA PHE A 234 10.28 -15.80 -1.35
C PHE A 234 9.76 -14.38 -1.64
N ALA A 235 9.93 -13.88 -2.87
CA ALA A 235 9.33 -12.61 -3.28
C ALA A 235 7.81 -12.67 -3.19
N TYR A 236 7.18 -13.77 -3.63
CA TYR A 236 5.74 -13.90 -3.56
C TYR A 236 5.22 -14.05 -2.12
N LEU A 237 5.92 -14.83 -1.29
CA LEU A 237 5.59 -14.95 0.14
C LEU A 237 5.66 -13.60 0.86
N SER A 238 6.66 -12.76 0.54
CA SER A 238 6.74 -11.40 1.08
C SER A 238 5.51 -10.54 0.72
N ALA A 239 4.95 -10.72 -0.49
CA ALA A 239 3.76 -10.00 -0.95
C ALA A 239 2.46 -10.55 -0.33
N LEU A 240 2.35 -11.86 -0.08
CA LEU A 240 1.21 -12.45 0.65
C LEU A 240 1.16 -11.97 2.09
N VAL A 241 2.31 -11.91 2.77
CA VAL A 241 2.42 -11.38 4.14
C VAL A 241 1.96 -9.90 4.21
N ALA A 242 2.23 -9.11 3.18
CA ALA A 242 1.69 -7.74 3.07
C ALA A 242 0.17 -7.72 3.19
N SER A 243 -0.48 -8.66 2.50
CA SER A 243 -1.93 -8.75 2.38
C SER A 243 -2.59 -9.26 3.66
N THR A 244 -1.95 -10.20 4.37
CA THR A 244 -2.45 -10.70 5.66
C THR A 244 -2.36 -9.63 6.75
N VAL A 245 -1.31 -8.81 6.77
CA VAL A 245 -1.14 -7.77 7.80
C VAL A 245 -2.18 -6.66 7.66
N ALA A 246 -2.67 -6.40 6.44
CA ALA A 246 -3.63 -5.35 6.15
C ALA A 246 -5.10 -5.70 6.45
N THR A 247 -5.44 -6.94 6.81
CA THR A 247 -6.83 -7.43 6.86
C THR A 247 -7.29 -7.83 8.26
N THR A 248 -8.54 -7.58 8.67
CA THR A 248 -9.03 -7.91 10.03
C THR A 248 -10.17 -8.93 10.01
N GLY A 249 -10.51 -9.49 11.18
CA GLY A 249 -11.66 -10.38 11.35
C GLY A 249 -11.50 -11.76 10.68
N TRP A 250 -12.60 -12.33 10.19
CA TRP A 250 -12.59 -13.67 9.57
C TRP A 250 -11.76 -13.73 8.28
N ARG A 251 -11.66 -12.61 7.54
CA ARG A 251 -10.86 -12.49 6.31
C ARG A 251 -9.37 -12.68 6.59
N LEU A 252 -8.91 -12.25 7.76
CA LEU A 252 -7.54 -12.50 8.21
C LEU A 252 -7.26 -14.00 8.33
N LEU A 253 -8.19 -14.77 8.90
CA LEU A 253 -8.01 -16.22 9.08
C LEU A 253 -7.90 -16.91 7.71
N VAL A 254 -8.73 -16.53 6.75
CA VAL A 254 -8.68 -17.07 5.38
C VAL A 254 -7.39 -16.71 4.67
N LEU A 255 -6.94 -15.44 4.75
CA LEU A 255 -5.69 -15.02 4.10
C LEU A 255 -4.46 -15.61 4.78
N ALA A 256 -4.48 -15.72 6.11
CA ALA A 256 -3.40 -16.33 6.88
C ALA A 256 -3.29 -17.83 6.59
N SER A 257 -4.40 -18.57 6.55
CA SER A 257 -4.40 -19.99 6.19
C SER A 257 -3.92 -20.22 4.75
N THR A 258 -4.40 -19.42 3.80
CA THR A 258 -3.95 -19.46 2.40
C THR A 258 -2.45 -19.18 2.30
N THR A 259 -1.95 -18.20 3.05
CA THR A 259 -0.52 -17.86 3.07
C THR A 259 0.33 -18.99 3.65
N LEU A 260 -0.12 -19.63 4.74
CA LEU A 260 0.58 -20.76 5.35
C LEU A 260 0.61 -21.99 4.42
N VAL A 261 -0.50 -22.29 3.75
CA VAL A 261 -0.56 -23.39 2.77
C VAL A 261 0.39 -23.13 1.60
N LEU A 262 0.35 -21.92 1.02
CA LEU A 262 1.25 -21.55 -0.07
C LEU A 262 2.72 -21.53 0.37
N ALA A 263 3.01 -21.07 1.59
CA ALA A 263 4.36 -21.14 2.16
C ALA A 263 4.83 -22.59 2.29
N GLY A 264 3.97 -23.49 2.78
CA GLY A 264 4.27 -24.92 2.87
C GLY A 264 4.56 -25.55 1.51
N ILE A 265 3.72 -25.29 0.50
CA ILE A 265 3.92 -25.78 -0.87
C ILE A 265 5.22 -25.21 -1.46
N GLY A 266 5.47 -23.91 -1.28
CA GLY A 266 6.68 -23.24 -1.75
C GLY A 266 7.95 -23.83 -1.12
N ILE A 267 7.98 -24.02 0.20
CA ILE A 267 9.12 -24.61 0.91
C ILE A 267 9.32 -26.07 0.51
N ALA A 268 8.24 -26.86 0.43
CA ALA A 268 8.29 -28.26 0.00
C ALA A 268 8.82 -28.38 -1.44
N SER A 269 8.41 -27.49 -2.35
CA SER A 269 8.93 -27.44 -3.71
C SER A 269 10.44 -27.22 -3.73
N ILE A 270 10.95 -26.28 -2.95
CA ILE A 270 12.38 -25.99 -2.83
C ILE A 270 13.13 -27.21 -2.26
N ALA A 271 12.62 -27.80 -1.18
CA ALA A 271 13.24 -28.97 -0.55
C ALA A 271 13.35 -30.16 -1.51
N LEU A 272 12.30 -30.44 -2.28
CA LEU A 272 12.29 -31.51 -3.27
C LEU A 272 13.23 -31.25 -4.44
N LEU A 273 13.35 -30.00 -4.89
CA LEU A 273 14.33 -29.60 -5.90
C LEU A 273 15.77 -29.84 -5.43
N PHE A 274 16.09 -29.51 -4.18
CA PHE A 274 17.39 -29.82 -3.58
C PHE A 274 17.63 -31.33 -3.44
N ALA A 275 16.58 -32.10 -3.15
CA ALA A 275 16.62 -33.56 -3.15
C ALA A 275 16.69 -34.19 -4.56
N ARG A 276 16.80 -33.38 -5.62
CA ARG A 276 16.79 -33.80 -7.03
C ARG A 276 15.54 -34.57 -7.44
N ASN A 277 14.43 -34.34 -6.73
CA ASN A 277 13.15 -34.95 -7.05
C ASN A 277 12.39 -34.07 -8.07
N PRO A 278 12.00 -34.62 -9.25
CA PRO A 278 11.30 -33.86 -10.29
C PRO A 278 9.95 -33.28 -9.82
N GLU A 279 9.31 -33.88 -8.81
CA GLU A 279 8.05 -33.39 -8.23
C GLU A 279 8.16 -32.00 -7.62
N GLY A 280 9.38 -31.53 -7.32
CA GLY A 280 9.62 -30.16 -6.90
C GLY A 280 9.16 -29.13 -7.95
N ILE A 281 9.24 -29.46 -9.24
CA ILE A 281 8.75 -28.58 -10.32
C ILE A 281 7.22 -28.55 -10.35
N SER A 282 6.57 -29.70 -10.17
CA SER A 282 5.10 -29.81 -10.10
C SER A 282 4.55 -28.96 -8.95
N LEU A 283 5.15 -29.07 -7.76
CA LEU A 283 4.76 -28.27 -6.60
C LEU A 283 5.05 -26.77 -6.79
N PHE A 284 6.15 -26.42 -7.47
CA PHE A 284 6.42 -25.03 -7.81
C PHE A 284 5.35 -24.46 -8.76
N MET A 285 4.89 -25.22 -9.76
CA MET A 285 3.78 -24.81 -10.62
C MET A 285 2.46 -24.68 -9.85
N LEU A 286 2.19 -25.61 -8.93
CA LEU A 286 1.04 -25.53 -8.04
C LEU A 286 1.10 -24.28 -7.15
N PHE A 287 2.28 -23.95 -6.62
CA PHE A 287 2.52 -22.72 -5.89
C PHE A 287 2.20 -21.49 -6.75
N LEU A 288 2.66 -21.43 -8.00
CA LEU A 288 2.38 -20.32 -8.92
C LEU A 288 0.88 -20.16 -9.25
N LEU A 289 0.16 -21.26 -9.43
CA LEU A 289 -1.27 -21.23 -9.68
C LEU A 289 -2.05 -20.80 -8.42
N GLY A 290 -1.73 -21.39 -7.27
CA GLY A 290 -2.38 -21.08 -6.00
C GLY A 290 -2.10 -19.65 -5.55
N SER A 291 -0.89 -19.14 -5.80
CA SER A 291 -0.53 -17.74 -5.57
C SER A 291 -1.37 -16.78 -6.41
N LEU A 292 -1.47 -17.01 -7.72
CA LEU A 292 -2.31 -16.21 -8.61
C LEU A 292 -3.78 -16.19 -8.14
N GLY A 293 -4.32 -17.36 -7.78
CA GLY A 293 -5.67 -17.48 -7.21
C GLY A 293 -5.84 -16.70 -5.92
N ALA A 294 -4.86 -16.76 -5.01
CA ALA A 294 -4.88 -16.00 -3.76
C ALA A 294 -4.81 -14.48 -3.98
N ALA A 295 -4.04 -14.01 -4.97
CA ALA A 295 -4.01 -12.58 -5.33
C ALA A 295 -5.37 -12.09 -5.84
N ILE A 296 -5.99 -12.86 -6.73
CA ILE A 296 -7.32 -12.54 -7.27
C ILE A 296 -8.36 -12.55 -6.14
N ALA A 297 -8.34 -13.57 -5.27
CA ALA A 297 -9.23 -13.65 -4.13
C ALA A 297 -9.05 -12.45 -3.18
N THR A 298 -7.81 -12.05 -2.90
CA THR A 298 -7.51 -10.88 -2.06
C THR A 298 -8.07 -9.58 -2.66
N PHE A 299 -8.06 -9.44 -3.99
CA PHE A 299 -8.64 -8.30 -4.69
C PHE A 299 -10.16 -8.22 -4.46
N PHE A 300 -10.89 -9.32 -4.70
CA PHE A 300 -12.35 -9.38 -4.48
C PHE A 300 -12.76 -9.26 -3.00
N ILE A 301 -11.90 -9.70 -2.08
CA ILE A 301 -12.14 -9.57 -0.64
C ILE A 301 -11.97 -8.12 -0.16
N LYS A 302 -11.24 -7.25 -0.88
CA LYS A 302 -11.10 -5.82 -0.56
C LYS A 302 -12.21 -4.95 -1.13
N GLU A 303 -12.87 -5.36 -2.21
CA GLU A 303 -13.96 -4.62 -2.88
C GLU A 303 -15.34 -4.76 -2.20
N LYS A 304 -15.47 -5.60 -1.16
CA LYS A 304 -16.70 -5.82 -0.38
C LYS A 304 -16.48 -5.58 1.10
#